data_AF-A0AAN7VAM9-F1
#
_entry.id   AF-A0AAN7VAM9-F1
#
_cell.length_a   1.000
_cell.length_b   1.000
_cell.length_c   1.000
_cell.angle_alpha   90.00
_cell.angle_beta   90.00
_cell.angle_gamma   90.00
#
_symmetry.space_group_name_H-M   'P 1'
#
loop_
_entity.id
_entity.type
_entity.pdbx_description
1 polymer ?
#
loop_
_entity_poly.entity_id
_entity_poly.type
_entity_poly.pdbx_seq_one_letter_code
_entity_poly.pdbx_strand_id
1 'polypeptide(L)'
;MAFLEWRKFNFFDLKPNIDKGRISELFKDSDVVVATCGNNEIVLGDSLGQIHLISRTWEVTTFRGYELRVTLAQHLRNSTLLITIGEDEAGVNPIIKVWNTNRNKHGVPHCCRISRAIPGNKPVAATALCVHEGLQVMAVGFVDGSLVLYRGDVTRDRGSKQKLLRDVSSTVTGLAFKSTTSTILLFVGTESSVCVFNVTHKDREQKCNLDTIGCGKKCSVLAESIQESHFMVARNDAIYCYTSDGRGPCFAVEGEKVMLEWFRSYLIIISTTNRPTMQNLSNNLIQGHCVTILDIQNKFVVFSSTMEKIKAVLIEWGGLYLLDGNNNAYHLDEKDLQSKLMLLFKKNLYDVAIRIAKSQQYDADGLVDIFRQYGDHLYAKSDYWGAIEQYAKTIGRLEPSYVIRKFLDSQHIEKLTSYLQTIHKQGQATEDHTTLLLNCYTKLNKPENLKEFILLKDRDLDFDVDIAIKVCRQASPHEALTLAKRHKKT
;
A
#
# COMPACT_ATOMS: atom_id res chain seq x y z
N MET A 1 -6.38 2.44 -17.31
CA MET A 1 -5.84 1.08 -17.51
C MET A 1 -6.72 0.12 -16.75
N ALA A 2 -7.11 -1.00 -17.36
CA ALA A 2 -7.93 -2.01 -16.71
C ALA A 2 -7.09 -2.86 -15.75
N PHE A 3 -7.63 -3.24 -14.59
CA PHE A 3 -6.97 -4.11 -13.60
C PHE A 3 -6.55 -5.47 -14.17
N LEU A 4 -7.27 -5.98 -15.18
CA LEU A 4 -6.96 -7.27 -15.82
C LEU A 4 -5.59 -7.29 -16.51
N GLU A 5 -5.01 -6.12 -16.79
CA GLU A 5 -3.67 -5.98 -17.39
C GLU A 5 -2.55 -5.97 -16.34
N TRP A 6 -2.88 -5.88 -15.05
CA TRP A 6 -1.88 -5.79 -14.00
C TRP A 6 -1.20 -7.15 -13.78
N ARG A 7 0.13 -7.13 -13.72
CA ARG A 7 0.92 -8.33 -13.45
C ARG A 7 0.59 -8.89 -12.07
N LYS A 8 0.48 -10.22 -11.99
CA LYS A 8 0.17 -10.95 -10.76
C LYS A 8 1.42 -11.55 -10.13
N PHE A 9 1.63 -11.25 -8.86
CA PHE A 9 2.66 -11.80 -7.99
C PHE A 9 2.01 -12.41 -6.76
N ASN A 10 2.70 -13.35 -6.12
CA ASN A 10 2.26 -13.93 -4.85
C ASN A 10 3.23 -13.52 -3.74
N PHE A 11 3.06 -12.28 -3.26
CA PHE A 11 3.87 -11.68 -2.20
C PHE A 11 3.27 -11.87 -0.81
N PHE A 12 2.10 -12.50 -0.72
CA PHE A 12 1.52 -12.91 0.54
C PHE A 12 1.35 -14.43 0.57
N ASP A 13 1.60 -15.03 1.72
CA ASP A 13 1.26 -16.42 2.00
C ASP A 13 0.08 -16.46 2.97
N LEU A 14 -0.94 -17.25 2.62
CA LEU A 14 -2.14 -17.41 3.44
C LEU A 14 -1.91 -18.53 4.45
N LYS A 15 -1.89 -18.20 5.73
CA LYS A 15 -1.73 -19.14 6.86
C LYS A 15 -3.08 -19.35 7.54
N PRO A 16 -3.69 -20.55 7.44
CA PRO A 16 -4.96 -20.85 8.11
C PRO A 16 -4.77 -21.23 9.59
N ASN A 17 -5.87 -21.22 10.34
CA ASN A 17 -5.98 -21.77 11.71
C ASN A 17 -4.96 -21.21 12.71
N ILE A 18 -4.74 -19.89 12.64
CA ILE A 18 -3.76 -19.19 13.48
C ILE A 18 -4.18 -19.07 14.95
N ASP A 19 -5.49 -19.15 15.21
CA ASP A 19 -6.11 -19.08 16.53
C ASP A 19 -6.39 -20.47 17.12
N LYS A 20 -6.04 -21.54 16.39
CA LYS A 20 -6.31 -22.95 16.76
C LYS A 20 -7.80 -23.21 17.02
N GLY A 21 -8.69 -22.52 16.32
CA GLY A 21 -10.15 -22.69 16.43
C GLY A 21 -10.78 -22.02 17.65
N ARG A 22 -10.04 -21.20 18.41
CA ARG A 22 -10.55 -20.48 19.59
C ARG A 22 -11.73 -19.57 19.26
N ILE A 23 -11.70 -18.87 18.12
CA ILE A 23 -12.80 -17.98 17.72
C ILE A 23 -14.01 -18.81 17.29
N SER A 24 -13.80 -19.89 16.54
CA SER A 24 -14.90 -20.80 16.17
C SER A 24 -15.59 -21.38 17.41
N GLU A 25 -14.81 -21.73 18.45
CA GLU A 25 -15.35 -22.17 19.73
C GLU A 25 -16.09 -21.07 20.51
N LEU A 26 -15.58 -19.84 20.50
CA LEU A 26 -16.18 -18.69 21.17
C LEU A 26 -17.58 -18.35 20.63
N PHE A 27 -17.79 -18.56 19.32
CA PHE A 27 -19.03 -18.21 18.61
C PHE A 27 -19.83 -19.45 18.19
N LYS A 28 -19.89 -20.47 19.05
CA LYS A 28 -20.77 -21.65 18.84
C LYS A 28 -22.25 -21.29 18.99
N ASP A 29 -22.56 -20.42 19.95
CA ASP A 29 -23.93 -20.06 20.35
C ASP A 29 -24.34 -18.64 19.92
N SER A 30 -23.45 -17.90 19.25
CA SER A 30 -23.70 -16.52 18.81
C SER A 30 -23.00 -16.22 17.49
N ASP A 31 -23.43 -15.15 16.82
CA ASP A 31 -22.87 -14.71 15.54
C ASP A 31 -21.98 -13.49 15.73
N VAL A 32 -20.82 -13.49 15.07
CA VAL A 32 -19.99 -12.28 14.91
C VAL A 32 -20.74 -11.28 14.03
N VAL A 33 -21.22 -10.19 14.63
CA VAL A 33 -21.94 -9.12 13.93
C VAL A 33 -21.07 -7.91 13.65
N VAL A 34 -20.05 -7.69 14.49
CA VAL A 34 -19.14 -6.55 14.40
C VAL A 34 -17.70 -7.04 14.59
N ALA A 35 -16.79 -6.48 13.81
CA ALA A 35 -15.36 -6.72 13.94
C ALA A 35 -14.62 -5.40 13.71
N THR A 36 -13.68 -5.08 14.58
CA THR A 36 -12.77 -3.94 14.47
C THR A 36 -11.45 -4.31 15.11
N CYS A 37 -10.40 -3.55 14.84
CA CYS A 37 -9.09 -3.70 15.48
C CYS A 37 -8.52 -2.34 15.85
N GLY A 38 -7.62 -2.32 16.84
CA GLY A 38 -6.94 -1.13 17.30
C GLY A 38 -6.22 -1.40 18.61
N ASN A 39 -5.19 -0.60 18.89
CA ASN A 39 -4.45 -0.63 20.16
C ASN A 39 -3.94 -2.04 20.54
N ASN A 40 -3.43 -2.80 19.56
CA ASN A 40 -2.94 -4.18 19.70
C ASN A 40 -4.01 -5.23 20.07
N GLU A 41 -5.29 -4.92 19.86
CA GLU A 41 -6.40 -5.83 20.14
C GLU A 41 -7.30 -5.99 18.90
N ILE A 42 -7.74 -7.21 18.66
CA ILE A 42 -8.89 -7.48 17.80
C ILE A 42 -10.14 -7.44 18.68
N VAL A 43 -11.21 -6.81 18.20
CA VAL A 43 -12.48 -6.69 18.91
C VAL A 43 -13.58 -7.29 18.07
N LEU A 44 -14.27 -8.29 18.63
CA LEU A 44 -15.44 -8.90 18.03
C LEU A 44 -16.66 -8.63 18.89
N GLY A 45 -17.75 -8.17 18.28
CA GLY A 45 -19.05 -8.00 18.92
C GLY A 45 -20.02 -9.06 18.41
N ASP A 46 -20.84 -9.60 19.31
CA ASP A 46 -21.76 -10.69 19.00
C ASP A 46 -23.23 -10.26 18.93
N SER A 47 -24.07 -11.17 18.43
CA SER A 47 -25.52 -10.99 18.29
C SER A 47 -26.29 -10.98 19.61
N LEU A 48 -25.63 -11.26 20.74
CA LEU A 48 -26.17 -11.33 22.10
C LEU A 48 -25.72 -10.17 23.00
N GLY A 49 -24.98 -9.20 22.45
CA GLY A 49 -24.53 -8.00 23.16
C GLY A 49 -23.20 -8.16 23.91
N GLN A 50 -22.48 -9.28 23.71
CA GLN A 50 -21.14 -9.47 24.22
C GLN A 50 -20.09 -8.82 23.31
N ILE A 51 -18.99 -8.39 23.93
CA ILE A 51 -17.81 -7.85 23.28
C ILE A 51 -16.61 -8.68 23.73
N HIS A 52 -15.81 -9.12 22.77
CA HIS A 52 -14.64 -9.96 22.97
C HIS A 52 -13.39 -9.19 22.53
N LEU A 53 -12.49 -8.93 23.46
CA LEU A 53 -11.16 -8.37 23.21
C LEU A 53 -10.17 -9.53 23.04
N ILE A 54 -9.44 -9.54 21.94
CA ILE A 54 -8.54 -10.62 21.56
C ILE A 54 -7.12 -10.06 21.44
N SER A 55 -6.21 -10.61 22.25
CA SER A 55 -4.81 -10.23 22.25
C SER A 55 -4.02 -10.91 21.13
N ARG A 56 -2.76 -10.51 20.94
CA ARG A 56 -1.83 -11.16 20.00
C ARG A 56 -1.58 -12.64 20.28
N THR A 57 -1.75 -13.08 21.53
CA THR A 57 -1.62 -14.49 21.94
C THR A 57 -2.94 -15.26 21.82
N TRP A 58 -3.95 -14.65 21.18
CA TRP A 58 -5.31 -15.17 21.07
C TRP A 58 -5.99 -15.41 22.42
N GLU A 59 -5.60 -14.67 23.44
CA GLU A 59 -6.31 -14.65 24.72
C GLU A 59 -7.55 -13.77 24.58
N VAL A 60 -8.68 -14.27 25.08
CA VAL A 60 -9.98 -13.64 24.92
C VAL A 60 -10.45 -13.09 26.26
N THR A 61 -10.73 -11.79 26.30
CA THR A 61 -11.43 -11.15 27.41
C THR A 61 -12.84 -10.79 26.95
N THR A 62 -13.84 -11.37 27.59
CA THR A 62 -15.25 -11.20 27.21
C THR A 62 -16.00 -10.40 28.27
N PHE A 63 -16.80 -9.44 27.84
CA PHE A 63 -17.69 -8.68 28.71
C PHE A 63 -19.00 -8.35 28.02
N ARG A 64 -20.06 -8.13 28.80
CA ARG A 64 -21.35 -7.71 28.27
C ARG A 64 -21.31 -6.21 27.98
N GLY A 65 -21.36 -5.86 26.70
CA GLY A 65 -21.44 -4.47 26.26
C GLY A 65 -22.88 -3.95 26.24
N TYR A 66 -23.82 -4.80 25.84
CA TYR A 66 -25.23 -4.46 25.66
C TYR A 66 -26.15 -5.61 26.11
N GLU A 67 -27.40 -5.27 26.44
CA GLU A 67 -28.38 -6.29 26.84
C GLU A 67 -28.89 -7.12 25.66
N LEU A 68 -29.03 -6.54 24.45
CA LEU A 68 -29.56 -7.24 23.28
C LEU A 68 -28.50 -7.56 22.22
N ARG A 69 -27.84 -6.55 21.64
CA ARG A 69 -26.86 -6.75 20.56
C ARG A 69 -25.90 -5.59 20.38
N VAL A 70 -24.72 -5.90 19.85
CA VAL A 70 -23.77 -4.91 19.31
C VAL A 70 -24.13 -4.64 17.84
N THR A 71 -24.11 -3.39 17.39
CA THR A 71 -24.42 -3.03 15.99
C THR A 71 -23.25 -2.39 15.27
N LEU A 72 -22.46 -1.56 15.94
CA LEU A 72 -21.25 -0.93 15.38
C LEU A 72 -20.16 -0.88 16.44
N ALA A 73 -18.90 -0.93 16.01
CA ALA A 73 -17.77 -0.67 16.87
C ALA A 73 -16.62 -0.06 16.08
N GLN A 74 -15.83 0.77 16.76
CA GLN A 74 -14.56 1.26 16.28
C GLN A 74 -13.58 1.30 17.45
N HIS A 75 -12.51 0.51 17.33
CA HIS A 75 -11.35 0.61 18.20
C HIS A 75 -10.34 1.54 17.56
N LEU A 76 -9.85 2.53 18.31
CA LEU A 76 -8.87 3.47 17.80
C LEU A 76 -7.46 2.85 17.78
N ARG A 77 -6.69 3.16 16.74
CA ARG A 77 -5.37 2.55 16.54
C ARG A 77 -4.35 3.01 17.57
N ASN A 78 -4.39 4.29 17.91
CA ASN A 78 -3.43 4.94 18.82
C ASN A 78 -4.05 5.33 20.18
N SER A 79 -5.16 4.70 20.57
CA SER A 79 -5.86 5.01 21.81
C SER A 79 -6.54 3.77 22.38
N THR A 80 -6.53 3.65 23.71
CA THR A 80 -7.20 2.59 24.49
C THR A 80 -8.74 2.66 24.47
N LEU A 81 -9.30 3.51 23.61
CA LEU A 81 -10.73 3.76 23.57
C LEU A 81 -11.39 2.91 22.49
N LEU A 82 -12.36 2.12 22.93
CA LEU A 82 -13.30 1.39 22.09
C LEU A 82 -14.65 2.10 22.15
N ILE A 83 -15.16 2.51 20.99
CA ILE A 83 -16.48 3.13 20.88
C ILE A 83 -17.40 2.10 20.23
N THR A 84 -18.53 1.82 20.88
CA THR A 84 -19.53 0.89 20.36
C THR A 84 -20.90 1.56 20.25
N ILE A 85 -21.73 1.05 19.35
CA ILE A 85 -23.16 1.29 19.29
C ILE A 85 -23.87 -0.06 19.37
N GLY A 86 -24.98 -0.11 20.11
CA GLY A 86 -25.77 -1.32 20.31
C GLY A 86 -27.14 -1.00 20.91
N GLU A 87 -27.85 -2.03 21.33
CA GLU A 87 -29.23 -1.97 21.81
C GLU A 87 -29.33 -2.62 23.20
N ASP A 88 -29.88 -1.89 24.18
CA ASP A 88 -30.17 -2.41 25.52
C ASP A 88 -31.67 -2.73 25.73
N GLU A 89 -32.54 -2.18 24.89
CA GLU A 89 -34.00 -2.31 25.00
C GLU A 89 -34.60 -2.63 23.62
N ALA A 90 -35.76 -3.30 23.62
CA ALA A 90 -36.45 -3.64 22.38
C ALA A 90 -36.92 -2.38 21.64
N GLY A 91 -36.83 -2.41 20.31
CA GLY A 91 -37.15 -1.28 19.45
C GLY A 91 -35.89 -0.53 18.99
N VAL A 92 -36.08 0.51 18.18
CA VAL A 92 -34.96 1.28 17.63
C VAL A 92 -34.54 2.34 18.63
N ASN A 93 -33.46 2.09 19.38
CA ASN A 93 -32.88 3.05 20.31
C ASN A 93 -31.37 2.83 20.45
N PRO A 94 -30.56 3.22 19.45
CA PRO A 94 -29.12 2.94 19.47
C PRO A 94 -28.41 3.73 20.58
N ILE A 95 -27.57 3.04 21.35
CA ILE A 95 -26.82 3.59 22.48
C ILE A 95 -25.32 3.54 22.18
N ILE A 96 -24.67 4.69 22.26
CA ILE A 96 -23.21 4.81 22.22
C ILE A 96 -22.65 4.50 23.61
N LYS A 97 -21.69 3.58 23.69
CA LYS A 97 -20.86 3.33 24.87
C LYS A 97 -19.39 3.53 24.51
N VAL A 98 -18.66 4.25 25.36
CA VAL A 98 -17.21 4.49 25.18
C VAL A 98 -16.47 3.78 26.30
N TRP A 99 -15.66 2.81 25.93
CA TRP A 99 -14.93 1.93 26.83
C TRP A 99 -13.46 2.29 26.84
N ASN A 100 -12.83 2.30 28.01
CA ASN A 100 -11.39 2.33 28.14
C ASN A 100 -10.88 0.92 28.43
N THR A 101 -10.20 0.30 27.47
CA THR A 101 -9.75 -1.10 27.56
C THR A 101 -8.61 -1.31 28.55
N ASN A 102 -7.77 -0.29 28.77
CA ASN A 102 -6.66 -0.36 29.72
C ASN A 102 -7.13 -0.25 31.18
N ARG A 103 -8.19 0.53 31.44
CA ARG A 103 -8.80 0.64 32.76
C ARG A 103 -9.87 -0.43 32.91
N ASN A 104 -9.48 -1.62 33.36
CA ASN A 104 -10.43 -2.72 33.59
C ASN A 104 -10.59 -3.04 35.09
N LYS A 105 -11.77 -3.57 35.44
CA LYS A 105 -12.04 -4.20 36.73
C LYS A 105 -12.55 -5.61 36.46
N HIS A 106 -11.83 -6.63 36.94
CA HIS A 106 -12.18 -8.03 36.73
C HIS A 106 -12.43 -8.41 35.25
N GLY A 107 -11.61 -7.88 34.33
CA GLY A 107 -11.74 -8.15 32.90
C GLY A 107 -12.83 -7.34 32.18
N VAL A 108 -13.57 -6.47 32.88
CA VAL A 108 -14.54 -5.57 32.26
C VAL A 108 -13.91 -4.18 32.05
N PRO A 109 -13.80 -3.70 30.80
CA PRO A 109 -13.36 -2.34 30.51
C PRO A 109 -14.24 -1.27 31.17
N HIS A 110 -13.64 -0.16 31.59
CA HIS A 110 -14.36 0.94 32.20
C HIS A 110 -15.17 1.71 31.14
N CYS A 111 -16.50 1.72 31.29
CA CYS A 111 -17.39 2.52 30.44
C CYS A 111 -17.36 3.99 30.87
N CYS A 112 -16.64 4.83 30.13
CA CYS A 112 -16.48 6.26 30.41
C CYS A 112 -17.71 7.10 30.03
N ARG A 113 -18.47 6.66 29.02
CA ARG A 113 -19.63 7.39 28.49
C ARG A 113 -20.73 6.45 28.06
N ILE A 114 -21.98 6.83 28.34
CA ILE A 114 -23.19 6.24 27.78
C ILE A 114 -24.07 7.38 27.28
N SER A 115 -24.48 7.33 26.02
CA SER A 115 -25.36 8.36 25.42
C SER A 115 -26.16 7.81 24.26
N ARG A 116 -27.36 8.34 23.99
CA ARG A 116 -28.19 7.90 22.87
C ARG A 116 -27.66 8.45 21.54
N ALA A 117 -27.67 7.62 20.49
CA ALA A 117 -27.37 8.01 19.12
C ALA A 117 -28.65 8.36 18.36
N ILE A 118 -29.28 9.49 18.68
CA ILE A 118 -30.56 9.87 18.06
C ILE A 118 -30.38 11.09 17.15
N PRO A 119 -30.76 11.02 15.86
CA PRO A 119 -30.76 12.18 14.98
C PRO A 119 -31.94 13.10 15.29
N GLY A 120 -31.68 14.15 16.09
CA GLY A 120 -32.71 15.07 16.53
C GLY A 120 -33.61 14.43 17.57
N ASN A 121 -34.89 14.23 17.25
CA ASN A 121 -35.89 13.76 18.22
C ASN A 121 -36.49 12.38 17.90
N LYS A 122 -36.16 11.80 16.73
CA LYS A 122 -36.71 10.51 16.30
C LYS A 122 -35.62 9.45 16.36
N PRO A 123 -35.83 8.33 17.08
CA PRO A 123 -34.88 7.22 17.04
C PRO A 123 -34.80 6.61 15.64
N VAL A 124 -33.57 6.43 15.15
CA VAL A 124 -33.27 5.86 13.83
C VAL A 124 -32.10 4.90 13.99
N ALA A 125 -32.09 3.79 13.25
CA ALA A 125 -31.02 2.81 13.32
C ALA A 125 -29.70 3.40 12.80
N ALA A 126 -28.63 3.29 13.59
CA ALA A 126 -27.28 3.69 13.21
C ALA A 126 -26.68 2.66 12.24
N THR A 127 -26.02 3.13 11.19
CA THR A 127 -25.46 2.29 10.12
C THR A 127 -23.97 2.50 9.89
N ALA A 128 -23.42 3.62 10.36
CA ALA A 128 -22.00 3.90 10.29
C ALA A 128 -21.53 4.68 11.53
N LEU A 129 -20.31 4.40 11.99
CA LEU A 129 -19.64 5.06 13.09
C LEU A 129 -18.23 5.44 12.61
N CYS A 130 -17.83 6.68 12.84
CA CYS A 130 -16.45 7.11 12.66
C CYS A 130 -16.05 8.07 13.77
N VAL A 131 -14.89 7.82 14.37
CA VAL A 131 -14.28 8.62 15.43
C VAL A 131 -12.96 9.15 14.89
N HIS A 132 -12.71 10.45 15.13
CA HIS A 132 -11.47 11.09 14.75
C HIS A 132 -10.36 10.72 15.74
N GLU A 133 -9.14 10.46 15.24
CA GLU A 133 -7.97 10.07 16.06
C GLU A 133 -7.61 11.11 17.14
N GLY A 134 -7.97 12.38 16.94
CA GLY A 134 -7.80 13.46 17.93
C GLY A 134 -8.81 13.43 19.09
N LEU A 135 -9.79 12.52 19.07
CA LEU A 135 -10.80 12.33 20.13
C LEU A 135 -11.71 13.54 20.40
N GLN A 136 -11.74 14.51 19.48
CA GLN A 136 -12.55 15.73 19.61
C GLN A 136 -13.81 15.71 18.76
N VAL A 137 -13.90 14.79 17.80
CA VAL A 137 -15.02 14.71 16.86
C VAL A 137 -15.37 13.25 16.60
N MET A 138 -16.66 12.95 16.59
CA MET A 138 -17.22 11.65 16.22
C MET A 138 -18.45 11.89 15.34
N ALA A 139 -18.68 11.02 14.37
CA ALA A 139 -19.82 11.05 13.47
C ALA A 139 -20.57 9.71 13.51
N VAL A 140 -21.90 9.79 13.52
CA VAL A 140 -22.79 8.63 13.41
C VAL A 140 -23.75 8.85 12.24
N GLY A 141 -23.73 7.93 11.30
CA GLY A 141 -24.61 7.89 10.15
C GLY A 141 -25.78 6.94 10.37
N PHE A 142 -26.93 7.25 9.76
CA PHE A 142 -28.19 6.55 9.99
C PHE A 142 -28.80 6.00 8.70
N VAL A 143 -29.76 5.08 8.85
CA VAL A 143 -30.47 4.45 7.73
C VAL A 143 -31.32 5.43 6.92
N ASP A 144 -31.84 6.48 7.54
CA ASP A 144 -32.62 7.54 6.89
C ASP A 144 -31.75 8.59 6.17
N GLY A 145 -30.43 8.42 6.20
CA GLY A 145 -29.46 9.37 5.66
C GLY A 145 -29.11 10.52 6.61
N SER A 146 -29.71 10.59 7.81
CA SER A 146 -29.27 11.55 8.81
C SER A 146 -27.81 11.29 9.20
N LEU A 147 -27.08 12.37 9.52
CA LEU A 147 -25.71 12.32 10.02
C LEU A 147 -25.59 13.21 11.26
N VAL A 148 -25.20 12.63 12.39
CA VAL A 148 -24.99 13.37 13.65
C VAL A 148 -23.50 13.49 13.92
N LEU A 149 -23.04 14.73 14.06
CA LEU A 149 -21.68 15.08 14.42
C LEU A 149 -21.62 15.49 15.90
N TYR A 150 -20.82 14.77 16.67
CA TYR A 150 -20.55 15.02 18.08
C TYR A 150 -19.21 15.75 18.17
N ARG A 151 -19.19 16.94 18.78
CA ARG A 151 -17.96 17.71 19.05
C ARG A 151 -17.65 17.80 20.52
N GLY A 152 -16.36 17.73 20.85
CA GLY A 152 -15.79 17.71 22.19
C GLY A 152 -15.14 16.36 22.50
N ASP A 153 -14.59 16.24 23.71
CA ASP A 153 -13.98 15.01 24.21
C ASP A 153 -14.96 13.83 24.11
N VAL A 154 -14.61 12.84 23.29
CA VAL A 154 -15.44 11.65 23.04
C VAL A 154 -15.76 10.88 24.32
N THR A 155 -14.89 10.94 25.33
CA THR A 155 -15.09 10.25 26.63
C THR A 155 -16.10 10.92 27.55
N ARG A 156 -16.50 12.17 27.26
CA ARG A 156 -17.41 12.95 28.13
C ARG A 156 -18.69 13.28 27.39
N ASP A 157 -19.82 13.01 28.02
CA ASP A 157 -21.10 13.45 27.47
C ASP A 157 -21.39 14.92 27.80
N ARG A 158 -21.05 15.34 29.03
CA ARG A 158 -21.20 16.72 29.50
C ARG A 158 -20.30 17.66 28.70
N GLY A 159 -20.90 18.45 27.81
CA GLY A 159 -20.23 19.40 26.93
C GLY A 159 -20.17 18.97 25.46
N SER A 160 -20.59 17.74 25.13
CA SER A 160 -20.65 17.27 23.75
C SER A 160 -21.77 17.98 23.00
N LYS A 161 -21.43 18.82 22.02
CA LYS A 161 -22.42 19.52 21.20
C LYS A 161 -22.71 18.68 19.96
N GLN A 162 -23.98 18.31 19.81
CA GLN A 162 -24.46 17.53 18.68
C GLN A 162 -24.91 18.48 17.55
N LYS A 163 -24.50 18.20 16.33
CA LYS A 163 -24.95 18.88 15.11
C LYS A 163 -25.54 17.84 14.17
N LEU A 164 -26.80 18.02 13.81
CA LEU A 164 -27.47 17.21 12.82
C LEU A 164 -27.24 17.79 11.41
N LEU A 165 -26.69 16.99 10.52
CA LEU A 165 -26.45 17.29 9.11
C LEU A 165 -27.48 16.48 8.29
N ARG A 166 -28.44 17.17 7.64
CA ARG A 166 -29.62 16.56 7.00
C ARG A 166 -29.55 16.48 5.47
N ASP A 167 -28.35 16.46 4.91
CA ASP A 167 -28.17 16.66 3.46
C ASP A 167 -27.79 15.35 2.74
N VAL A 168 -28.15 14.21 3.32
CA VAL A 168 -27.90 12.90 2.73
C VAL A 168 -29.25 12.18 2.68
N SER A 169 -29.69 11.83 1.46
CA SER A 169 -31.05 11.34 1.18
C SER A 169 -31.17 9.82 1.15
N SER A 170 -30.12 9.09 1.52
CA SER A 170 -30.06 7.62 1.48
C SER A 170 -29.20 7.09 2.62
N THR A 171 -29.31 5.80 2.91
CA THR A 171 -28.59 5.16 4.01
C THR A 171 -27.10 5.46 3.96
N VAL A 172 -26.54 5.91 5.10
CA VAL A 172 -25.10 6.12 5.23
C VAL A 172 -24.42 4.76 5.32
N THR A 173 -23.50 4.48 4.40
CA THR A 173 -22.82 3.18 4.27
C THR A 173 -21.36 3.20 4.68
N GLY A 174 -20.73 4.38 4.71
CA GLY A 174 -19.36 4.56 5.16
C GLY A 174 -19.04 5.99 5.56
N LEU A 175 -18.14 6.13 6.52
CA LEU A 175 -17.68 7.41 7.06
C LEU A 175 -16.17 7.36 7.25
N ALA A 176 -15.46 8.44 6.93
CA ALA A 176 -14.05 8.55 7.21
C ALA A 176 -13.62 10.00 7.47
N PHE A 177 -12.90 10.22 8.57
CA PHE A 177 -12.25 11.51 8.80
C PHE A 177 -10.88 11.57 8.11
N LYS A 178 -10.61 12.68 7.44
CA LYS A 178 -9.27 13.09 6.98
C LYS A 178 -8.91 14.40 7.66
N SER A 179 -7.72 14.47 8.23
CA SER A 179 -7.23 15.71 8.84
C SER A 179 -5.92 16.16 8.26
N THR A 180 -5.81 17.47 8.07
CA THR A 180 -4.55 18.17 7.85
C THR A 180 -4.24 19.02 9.08
N THR A 181 -3.16 19.78 9.05
CA THR A 181 -2.81 20.72 10.13
C THR A 181 -3.89 21.78 10.39
N SER A 182 -4.70 22.13 9.38
CA SER A 182 -5.68 23.22 9.47
C SER A 182 -7.12 22.81 9.19
N THR A 183 -7.35 21.61 8.63
CA THR A 183 -8.69 21.18 8.21
C THR A 183 -9.05 19.78 8.71
N ILE A 184 -10.32 19.61 9.06
CA ILE A 184 -10.93 18.31 9.34
C ILE A 184 -12.06 18.10 8.35
N LEU A 185 -11.91 17.08 7.51
CA LEU A 185 -12.87 16.67 6.49
C LEU A 185 -13.52 15.36 6.91
N LEU A 186 -14.81 15.23 6.69
CA LEU A 186 -15.58 14.01 6.87
C LEU A 186 -16.11 13.55 5.52
N PHE A 187 -15.52 12.49 4.98
CA PHE A 187 -16.05 11.81 3.79
C PHE A 187 -17.22 10.92 4.18
N VAL A 188 -18.25 10.93 3.35
CA VAL A 188 -19.49 10.21 3.56
C VAL A 188 -19.84 9.45 2.29
N GLY A 189 -19.89 8.14 2.40
CA GLY A 189 -20.46 7.23 1.41
C GLY A 189 -21.89 6.87 1.81
N THR A 190 -22.79 6.90 0.83
CA THR A 190 -24.19 6.52 0.98
C THR A 190 -24.52 5.47 -0.07
N GLU A 191 -25.72 4.89 -0.05
CA GLU A 191 -26.14 3.98 -1.12
C GLU A 191 -26.25 4.68 -2.48
N SER A 192 -26.51 6.00 -2.50
CA SER A 192 -26.83 6.76 -3.71
C SER A 192 -25.87 7.90 -4.04
N SER A 193 -24.89 8.22 -3.19
CA SER A 193 -24.01 9.37 -3.39
C SER A 193 -22.73 9.29 -2.58
N VAL A 194 -21.77 10.14 -2.95
CA VAL A 194 -20.54 10.37 -2.19
C VAL A 194 -20.41 11.88 -1.98
N CYS A 195 -20.16 12.31 -0.75
CA CYS A 195 -19.93 13.72 -0.44
C CYS A 195 -18.86 13.88 0.65
N VAL A 196 -18.38 15.11 0.79
CA VAL A 196 -17.44 15.50 1.85
C VAL A 196 -17.98 16.70 2.60
N PHE A 197 -17.86 16.66 3.92
CA PHE A 197 -18.14 17.80 4.80
C PHE A 197 -16.83 18.37 5.33
N ASN A 198 -16.63 19.68 5.18
CA ASN A 198 -15.64 20.38 5.97
C ASN A 198 -16.24 20.64 7.37
N VAL A 199 -15.69 19.98 8.38
CA VAL A 199 -16.17 20.04 9.78
C VAL A 199 -15.21 20.76 10.72
N THR A 200 -14.21 21.45 10.16
CA THR A 200 -13.15 22.17 10.89
C THR A 200 -13.72 23.14 11.91
N HIS A 201 -14.68 23.97 11.49
CA HIS A 201 -15.28 24.99 12.34
C HIS A 201 -16.69 24.59 12.73
N LYS A 202 -16.97 24.74 14.02
CA LYS A 202 -18.29 24.53 14.58
C LYS A 202 -19.31 25.48 13.94
N ASP A 203 -20.48 24.95 13.58
CA ASP A 203 -21.61 25.69 12.99
C ASP A 203 -21.33 26.33 11.62
N ARG A 204 -20.20 25.97 10.99
CA ARG A 204 -19.83 26.39 9.64
C ARG A 204 -19.50 25.18 8.78
N GLU A 205 -20.24 24.10 8.96
CA GLU A 205 -20.05 22.89 8.17
C GLU A 205 -20.44 23.14 6.72
N GLN A 206 -19.52 22.87 5.81
CA GLN A 206 -19.76 23.03 4.37
C GLN A 206 -19.74 21.68 3.70
N LYS A 207 -20.77 21.39 2.90
CA LYS A 207 -20.87 20.17 2.13
C LYS A 207 -20.43 20.40 0.69
N CYS A 208 -19.68 19.46 0.15
CA CYS A 208 -19.42 19.34 -1.28
C CYS A 208 -19.88 17.95 -1.76
N ASN A 209 -20.73 17.91 -2.79
CA ASN A 209 -21.12 16.66 -3.44
C ASN A 209 -20.01 16.23 -4.39
N LEU A 210 -19.53 14.99 -4.25
CA LEU A 210 -18.44 14.43 -5.05
C LEU A 210 -18.95 13.47 -6.13
N ASP A 211 -20.04 12.75 -5.83
CA ASP A 211 -20.68 11.82 -6.75
C ASP A 211 -22.17 11.63 -6.44
N THR A 212 -22.94 11.31 -7.48
CA THR A 212 -24.37 10.95 -7.42
C THR A 212 -24.58 9.44 -7.52
N ILE A 213 -23.53 8.64 -7.35
CA ILE A 213 -23.58 7.18 -7.26
C ILE A 213 -22.83 6.77 -6.00
N GLY A 214 -23.47 5.95 -5.17
CA GLY A 214 -22.96 5.54 -3.88
C GLY A 214 -22.23 4.19 -3.89
N CYS A 215 -22.24 3.53 -2.73
CA CYS A 215 -21.73 2.19 -2.53
C CYS A 215 -22.41 1.47 -1.36
N GLY A 216 -22.29 0.15 -1.33
CA GLY A 216 -22.76 -0.67 -0.22
C GLY A 216 -21.96 -0.48 1.07
N LYS A 217 -22.48 -1.03 2.18
CA LYS A 217 -21.77 -1.06 3.47
C LYS A 217 -20.40 -1.73 3.31
N LYS A 218 -19.39 -1.22 4.03
CA LYS A 218 -17.99 -1.69 3.97
C LYS A 218 -17.29 -1.54 2.61
N CYS A 219 -17.94 -0.96 1.59
CA CYS A 219 -17.34 -0.72 0.27
C CYS A 219 -16.70 0.67 0.14
N SER A 220 -16.28 1.29 1.25
CA SER A 220 -15.52 2.53 1.23
C SER A 220 -14.44 2.55 2.29
N VAL A 221 -13.31 3.18 1.98
CA VAL A 221 -12.15 3.26 2.88
C VAL A 221 -11.35 4.53 2.59
N LEU A 222 -10.75 5.13 3.62
CA LEU A 222 -9.78 6.21 3.44
C LEU A 222 -8.38 5.62 3.25
N ALA A 223 -7.85 5.73 2.04
CA ALA A 223 -6.49 5.33 1.72
C ALA A 223 -5.54 6.49 2.00
N GLU A 224 -4.81 6.39 3.10
CA GLU A 224 -3.81 7.38 3.50
C GLU A 224 -2.43 6.98 2.98
N SER A 225 -1.78 7.88 2.23
CA SER A 225 -0.38 7.78 1.85
C SER A 225 0.38 9.05 2.24
N ILE A 226 1.72 8.99 2.18
CA ILE A 226 2.61 10.12 2.51
C ILE A 226 2.34 11.34 1.60
N GLN A 227 1.97 11.11 0.33
CA GLN A 227 1.84 12.16 -0.67
C GLN A 227 0.41 12.67 -0.78
N GLU A 228 -0.56 11.74 -0.82
CA GLU A 228 -1.96 12.07 -1.01
C GLU A 228 -2.85 11.04 -0.30
N SER A 229 -4.00 11.49 0.20
CA SER A 229 -5.03 10.59 0.74
C SER A 229 -6.31 10.70 -0.03
N HIS A 230 -6.83 9.54 -0.42
CA HIS A 230 -8.03 9.39 -1.22
C HIS A 230 -9.10 8.65 -0.44
N PHE A 231 -10.32 9.17 -0.45
CA PHE A 231 -11.47 8.38 -0.08
C PHE A 231 -11.82 7.46 -1.25
N MET A 232 -11.68 6.16 -1.07
CA MET A 232 -11.91 5.16 -2.11
C MET A 232 -13.27 4.51 -1.93
N VAL A 233 -14.00 4.35 -3.03
CA VAL A 233 -15.35 3.77 -3.06
C VAL A 233 -15.39 2.66 -4.09
N ALA A 234 -15.76 1.45 -3.66
CA ALA A 234 -15.92 0.30 -4.54
C ALA A 234 -17.32 0.24 -5.15
N ARG A 235 -17.35 0.00 -6.45
CA ARG A 235 -18.53 -0.38 -7.24
C ARG A 235 -18.23 -1.65 -8.01
N ASN A 236 -19.23 -2.16 -8.71
CA ASN A 236 -19.12 -3.44 -9.43
C ASN A 236 -18.15 -3.37 -10.61
N ASP A 237 -17.96 -2.20 -11.20
CA ASP A 237 -17.10 -1.96 -12.36
C ASP A 237 -15.71 -1.44 -11.99
N ALA A 238 -15.61 -0.62 -10.95
CA ALA A 238 -14.38 0.06 -10.58
C ALA A 238 -14.31 0.48 -9.10
N ILE A 239 -13.10 0.87 -8.70
CA ILE A 239 -12.84 1.60 -7.46
C ILE A 239 -12.57 3.05 -7.83
N TYR A 240 -13.37 3.95 -7.28
CA TYR A 240 -13.29 5.38 -7.54
C TYR A 240 -12.60 6.08 -6.37
N CYS A 241 -11.62 6.93 -6.66
CA CYS A 241 -10.94 7.74 -5.66
C CYS A 241 -11.53 9.15 -5.63
N TYR A 242 -11.64 9.73 -4.45
CA TYR A 242 -12.09 11.09 -4.25
C TYR A 242 -11.15 11.86 -3.33
N THR A 243 -11.01 13.15 -3.60
CA THR A 243 -10.34 14.13 -2.73
C THR A 243 -11.37 15.17 -2.26
N SER A 244 -10.93 16.18 -1.50
CA SER A 244 -11.80 17.31 -1.15
C SER A 244 -12.30 18.08 -2.37
N ASP A 245 -11.54 18.03 -3.46
CA ASP A 245 -11.72 18.90 -4.61
C ASP A 245 -12.51 18.22 -5.73
N GLY A 246 -12.75 16.91 -5.62
CA GLY A 246 -13.56 16.16 -6.57
C GLY A 246 -13.11 14.72 -6.78
N ARG A 247 -13.39 14.21 -7.98
CA ARG A 247 -13.00 12.87 -8.43
C ARG A 247 -11.51 12.83 -8.75
N GLY A 248 -10.83 11.84 -8.18
CA GLY A 248 -9.45 11.48 -8.49
C GLY A 248 -9.38 10.32 -9.50
N PRO A 249 -8.29 9.53 -9.48
CA PRO A 249 -8.15 8.37 -10.36
C PRO A 249 -9.20 7.28 -10.07
N CYS A 250 -9.39 6.37 -11.02
CA CYS A 250 -10.17 5.16 -10.79
C CYS A 250 -9.40 3.91 -11.25
N PHE A 251 -9.70 2.80 -10.59
CA PHE A 251 -9.13 1.48 -10.89
C PHE A 251 -10.27 0.58 -11.36
N ALA A 252 -10.34 0.30 -12.66
CA ALA A 252 -11.37 -0.57 -13.23
C ALA A 252 -11.12 -2.01 -12.78
N VAL A 253 -11.94 -2.51 -11.85
CA VAL A 253 -11.88 -3.84 -11.25
C VAL A 253 -13.31 -4.37 -11.29
N GLU A 254 -13.59 -5.33 -12.15
CA GLU A 254 -14.93 -5.90 -12.27
C GLU A 254 -15.27 -6.86 -11.11
N GLY A 255 -16.56 -7.11 -10.93
CA GLY A 255 -17.11 -8.04 -9.94
C GLY A 255 -17.85 -7.33 -8.81
N GLU A 256 -18.84 -8.00 -8.24
CA GLU A 256 -19.62 -7.49 -7.11
C GLU A 256 -18.74 -7.35 -5.88
N LYS A 257 -18.51 -6.10 -5.43
CA LYS A 257 -17.64 -5.78 -4.30
C LYS A 257 -18.40 -5.84 -3.00
N VAL A 258 -17.80 -6.48 -2.00
CA VAL A 258 -18.40 -6.71 -0.68
C VAL A 258 -17.71 -5.85 0.39
N MET A 259 -16.40 -5.66 0.28
CA MET A 259 -15.62 -4.92 1.27
C MET A 259 -14.33 -4.36 0.68
N LEU A 260 -13.92 -3.20 1.16
CA LEU A 260 -12.61 -2.61 0.93
C LEU A 260 -11.88 -2.41 2.25
N GLU A 261 -10.57 -2.63 2.25
CA GLU A 261 -9.69 -2.24 3.34
C GLU A 261 -8.37 -1.67 2.83
N TRP A 262 -7.72 -0.86 3.66
CA TRP A 262 -6.45 -0.20 3.33
C TRP A 262 -5.36 -0.56 4.34
N PHE A 263 -4.27 -1.14 3.85
CA PHE A 263 -3.12 -1.50 4.67
C PHE A 263 -1.81 -1.00 4.05
N ARG A 264 -1.18 -0.02 4.70
CA ARG A 264 0.07 0.61 4.22
C ARG A 264 -0.08 1.23 2.83
N SER A 265 0.35 0.53 1.79
CA SER A 265 0.22 0.90 0.36
C SER A 265 -0.67 -0.07 -0.42
N TYR A 266 -1.26 -1.04 0.27
CA TYR A 266 -2.08 -2.08 -0.30
C TYR A 266 -3.57 -1.78 -0.17
N LEU A 267 -4.28 -1.91 -1.28
CA LEU A 267 -5.73 -1.93 -1.32
C LEU A 267 -6.22 -3.38 -1.32
N ILE A 268 -7.00 -3.73 -0.29
CA ILE A 268 -7.61 -5.04 -0.17
C ILE A 268 -9.04 -4.95 -0.69
N ILE A 269 -9.39 -5.88 -1.58
CA ILE A 269 -10.67 -5.93 -2.25
C ILE A 269 -11.27 -7.31 -2.02
N ILE A 270 -12.46 -7.34 -1.42
CA ILE A 270 -13.27 -8.54 -1.31
C ILE A 270 -14.41 -8.45 -2.31
N SER A 271 -14.54 -9.47 -3.14
CA SER A 271 -15.59 -9.57 -4.16
C SER A 271 -16.29 -10.91 -4.08
N THR A 272 -17.55 -10.98 -4.49
CA THR A 272 -18.25 -12.28 -4.58
C THR A 272 -17.66 -13.12 -5.69
N THR A 273 -17.62 -14.44 -5.49
CA THR A 273 -17.18 -15.36 -6.53
C THR A 273 -18.01 -16.63 -6.50
N ASN A 274 -18.37 -17.10 -7.69
CA ASN A 274 -19.04 -18.39 -7.88
C ASN A 274 -18.03 -19.51 -8.19
N ARG A 275 -16.72 -19.23 -8.09
CA ARG A 275 -15.70 -20.26 -8.29
C ARG A 275 -15.66 -21.20 -7.09
N PRO A 276 -15.53 -22.52 -7.30
CA PRO A 276 -15.45 -23.47 -6.19
C PRO A 276 -14.24 -23.16 -5.30
N THR A 277 -14.45 -23.17 -3.98
CA THR A 277 -13.37 -23.07 -3.00
C THR A 277 -12.56 -24.37 -3.02
N MET A 278 -11.24 -24.30 -2.83
CA MET A 278 -10.33 -25.47 -2.89
C MET A 278 -10.66 -26.59 -1.89
N GLN A 279 -11.56 -26.35 -0.94
CA GLN A 279 -11.97 -27.29 0.10
C GLN A 279 -13.28 -28.04 -0.22
N ASN A 280 -14.02 -27.68 -1.28
CA ASN A 280 -15.29 -28.32 -1.62
C ASN A 280 -15.25 -28.99 -2.99
N LEU A 281 -14.94 -30.29 -3.01
CA LEU A 281 -15.02 -31.20 -4.17
C LEU A 281 -16.45 -31.67 -4.48
N SER A 282 -17.46 -31.18 -3.75
CA SER A 282 -18.88 -31.47 -4.01
C SER A 282 -19.49 -30.39 -4.92
N ASN A 283 -20.12 -30.82 -6.02
CA ASN A 283 -20.67 -30.04 -7.16
C ASN A 283 -21.72 -28.94 -6.85
N ASN A 284 -21.85 -28.44 -5.62
CA ASN A 284 -22.68 -27.26 -5.33
C ASN A 284 -21.82 -26.01 -5.37
N LEU A 285 -22.13 -25.10 -6.30
CA LEU A 285 -21.52 -23.76 -6.42
C LEU A 285 -21.89 -22.92 -5.20
N ILE A 286 -21.20 -23.11 -4.07
CA ILE A 286 -21.34 -22.24 -2.91
C ILE A 286 -20.65 -20.91 -3.26
N GLN A 287 -21.41 -19.82 -3.22
CA GLN A 287 -20.89 -18.47 -3.46
C GLN A 287 -19.91 -18.09 -2.34
N GLY A 288 -18.62 -18.12 -2.65
CA GLY A 288 -17.54 -17.69 -1.77
C GLY A 288 -17.15 -16.24 -2.00
N HIS A 289 -15.98 -15.85 -1.50
CA HIS A 289 -15.38 -14.54 -1.76
C HIS A 289 -13.99 -14.69 -2.40
N CYS A 290 -13.64 -13.74 -3.25
CA CYS A 290 -12.29 -13.58 -3.78
C CYS A 290 -11.62 -12.41 -3.06
N VAL A 291 -10.53 -12.72 -2.35
CA VAL A 291 -9.65 -11.75 -1.71
C VAL A 291 -8.58 -11.35 -2.71
N THR A 292 -8.49 -10.06 -3.01
CA THR A 292 -7.48 -9.51 -3.92
C THR A 292 -6.73 -8.39 -3.21
N ILE A 293 -5.40 -8.44 -3.22
CA ILE A 293 -4.54 -7.38 -2.66
C ILE A 293 -3.81 -6.70 -3.82
N LEU A 294 -3.96 -5.37 -3.88
CA LEU A 294 -3.36 -4.52 -4.88
C LEU A 294 -2.27 -3.66 -4.28
N ASP A 295 -1.09 -3.67 -4.89
CA ASP A 295 -0.11 -2.61 -4.72
C ASP A 295 -0.44 -1.48 -5.68
N ILE A 296 -1.03 -0.40 -5.16
CA ILE A 296 -1.47 0.74 -5.97
C ILE A 296 -0.27 1.55 -6.49
N GLN A 297 0.80 1.66 -5.70
CA GLN A 297 2.00 2.41 -6.08
C GLN A 297 2.70 1.74 -7.26
N ASN A 298 2.87 0.42 -7.18
CA ASN A 298 3.55 -0.36 -8.19
C ASN A 298 2.62 -0.95 -9.27
N LYS A 299 1.30 -0.75 -9.17
CA LYS A 299 0.28 -1.26 -10.11
C LYS A 299 0.35 -2.77 -10.31
N PHE A 300 0.35 -3.52 -9.20
CA PHE A 300 0.42 -4.99 -9.21
C PHE A 300 -0.70 -5.62 -8.40
N VAL A 301 -1.13 -6.80 -8.85
CA VAL A 301 -1.87 -7.73 -7.97
C VAL A 301 -0.83 -8.54 -7.21
N VAL A 302 -0.76 -8.38 -5.90
CA VAL A 302 0.26 -9.02 -5.06
C VAL A 302 -0.24 -10.25 -4.31
N PHE A 303 -1.56 -10.45 -4.32
CA PHE A 303 -2.22 -11.65 -3.83
C PHE A 303 -3.62 -11.76 -4.42
N SER A 304 -4.06 -12.98 -4.72
CA SER A 304 -5.44 -13.28 -5.08
C SER A 304 -5.79 -14.71 -4.69
N SER A 305 -6.84 -14.90 -3.90
CA SER A 305 -7.31 -16.22 -3.49
C SER A 305 -8.82 -16.26 -3.30
N THR A 306 -9.43 -17.40 -3.62
CA THR A 306 -10.84 -17.68 -3.38
C THR A 306 -11.01 -18.40 -2.05
N MET A 307 -11.92 -17.92 -1.21
CA MET A 307 -12.15 -18.39 0.16
C MET A 307 -13.65 -18.47 0.44
N GLU A 308 -14.00 -19.05 1.59
CA GLU A 308 -15.34 -18.93 2.17
C GLU A 308 -15.72 -17.44 2.36
N LYS A 309 -17.01 -17.17 2.59
CA LYS A 309 -17.49 -15.79 2.77
C LYS A 309 -16.73 -15.09 3.90
N ILE A 310 -16.03 -14.00 3.60
CA ILE A 310 -15.27 -13.22 4.57
C ILE A 310 -16.20 -12.29 5.36
N LYS A 311 -16.23 -12.44 6.69
CA LYS A 311 -16.97 -11.56 7.62
C LYS A 311 -16.21 -10.26 7.90
N ALA A 312 -14.89 -10.35 8.04
CA ALA A 312 -14.03 -9.22 8.42
C ALA A 312 -12.61 -9.34 7.87
N VAL A 313 -12.01 -8.19 7.58
CA VAL A 313 -10.57 -8.01 7.36
C VAL A 313 -10.07 -7.12 8.50
N LEU A 314 -9.04 -7.56 9.19
CA LEU A 314 -8.51 -6.92 10.38
C LEU A 314 -7.02 -6.64 10.21
N ILE A 315 -6.60 -5.44 10.61
CA ILE A 315 -5.22 -4.96 10.47
C ILE A 315 -4.69 -4.66 11.86
N GLU A 316 -3.86 -5.56 12.38
CA GLU A 316 -3.28 -5.42 13.71
C GLU A 316 -1.93 -6.15 13.79
N TRP A 317 -1.12 -5.87 14.82
CA TRP A 317 0.17 -6.56 15.05
C TRP A 317 1.12 -6.52 13.83
N GLY A 318 1.00 -5.49 12.99
CA GLY A 318 1.79 -5.30 11.78
C GLY A 318 1.41 -6.21 10.60
N GLY A 319 0.28 -6.90 10.65
CA GLY A 319 -0.16 -7.86 9.62
C GLY A 319 -1.64 -7.77 9.27
N LEU A 320 -2.03 -8.57 8.27
CA LEU A 320 -3.40 -8.71 7.78
C LEU A 320 -4.02 -10.02 8.28
N TYR A 321 -5.25 -9.94 8.77
CA TYR A 321 -6.01 -11.06 9.31
C TYR A 321 -7.39 -11.11 8.66
N LEU A 322 -7.87 -12.32 8.35
CA LEU A 322 -9.18 -12.55 7.77
C LEU A 322 -10.00 -13.42 8.71
N LEU A 323 -11.29 -13.11 8.84
CA LEU A 323 -12.26 -13.95 9.52
C LEU A 323 -13.32 -14.40 8.51
N ASP A 324 -13.48 -15.71 8.33
CA ASP A 324 -14.47 -16.26 7.41
C ASP A 324 -15.85 -16.50 8.05
N GLY A 325 -16.77 -17.04 7.24
CA GLY A 325 -18.16 -17.32 7.61
C GLY A 325 -18.29 -18.33 8.75
N ASN A 326 -17.32 -19.23 8.86
CA ASN A 326 -17.25 -20.29 9.86
C ASN A 326 -16.39 -19.88 11.07
N ASN A 327 -16.04 -18.60 11.17
CA ASN A 327 -15.20 -18.02 12.21
C ASN A 327 -13.78 -18.59 12.25
N ASN A 328 -13.25 -19.09 11.12
CA ASN A 328 -11.84 -19.45 11.01
C ASN A 328 -11.00 -18.18 10.82
N ALA A 329 -9.91 -18.08 11.57
CA ALA A 329 -8.94 -17.00 11.43
C ALA A 329 -7.81 -17.38 10.47
N TYR A 330 -7.47 -16.46 9.58
CA TYR A 330 -6.35 -16.58 8.65
C TYR A 330 -5.42 -15.39 8.79
N HIS A 331 -4.12 -15.62 8.60
CA HIS A 331 -3.11 -14.58 8.55
C HIS A 331 -2.54 -14.51 7.14
N LEU A 332 -2.54 -13.31 6.57
CA LEU A 332 -1.86 -13.00 5.32
C LEU A 332 -0.47 -12.48 5.66
N ASP A 333 0.53 -13.35 5.51
CA ASP A 333 1.91 -13.05 5.83
C ASP A 333 2.61 -12.46 4.62
N GLU A 334 3.11 -11.23 4.74
CA GLU A 334 3.80 -10.53 3.66
C GLU A 334 5.24 -11.04 3.55
N LYS A 335 5.65 -11.49 2.37
CA LYS A 335 7.03 -11.89 2.10
C LYS A 335 7.98 -10.73 2.32
N ASP A 336 9.14 -11.04 2.89
CA ASP A 336 10.24 -10.10 2.98
C ASP A 336 10.74 -9.68 1.58
N LEU A 337 11.49 -8.58 1.54
CA LEU A 337 11.96 -8.00 0.28
C LEU A 337 12.88 -8.96 -0.49
N GLN A 338 13.75 -9.72 0.18
CA GLN A 338 14.65 -10.66 -0.51
C GLN A 338 13.85 -11.77 -1.18
N SER A 339 12.86 -12.34 -0.48
CA SER A 339 11.94 -13.34 -1.05
C SER A 339 11.16 -12.80 -2.26
N LYS A 340 10.67 -11.55 -2.18
CA LYS A 340 10.00 -10.89 -3.31
C LYS A 340 10.93 -10.72 -4.51
N LEU A 341 12.15 -10.23 -4.30
CA LEU A 341 13.16 -10.06 -5.35
C LEU A 341 13.51 -11.40 -6.01
N MET A 342 13.72 -12.45 -5.22
CA MET A 342 14.00 -13.81 -5.73
C MET A 342 12.87 -14.34 -6.63
N LEU A 343 11.59 -14.09 -6.28
CA LEU A 343 10.46 -14.46 -7.13
C LEU A 343 10.47 -13.71 -8.47
N LEU A 344 10.92 -12.45 -8.47
CA LEU A 344 11.00 -11.62 -9.67
C LEU A 344 12.16 -12.02 -10.57
N PHE A 345 13.33 -12.31 -10.00
CA PHE A 345 14.50 -12.79 -10.73
C PHE A 345 14.23 -14.12 -11.42
N LYS A 346 13.58 -15.06 -10.73
CA LYS A 346 13.15 -16.34 -11.34
C LYS A 346 12.24 -16.16 -12.55
N LYS A 347 11.47 -15.06 -12.60
CA LYS A 347 10.59 -14.70 -13.72
C LYS A 347 11.25 -13.74 -14.72
N ASN A 348 12.51 -13.38 -14.52
CA ASN A 348 13.26 -12.40 -15.31
C ASN A 348 12.64 -10.99 -15.33
N LEU A 349 11.98 -10.58 -14.25
CA LEU A 349 11.27 -9.30 -14.13
C LEU A 349 12.10 -8.28 -13.36
N TYR A 350 13.28 -7.95 -13.90
CA TYR A 350 14.26 -7.07 -13.26
C TYR A 350 13.78 -5.60 -13.19
N ASP A 351 13.04 -5.14 -14.18
CA ASP A 351 12.38 -3.83 -14.21
C ASP A 351 11.48 -3.62 -12.96
N VAL A 352 10.68 -4.65 -12.66
CA VAL A 352 9.79 -4.69 -11.50
C VAL A 352 10.59 -4.77 -10.20
N ALA A 353 11.64 -5.60 -10.18
CA ALA A 353 12.51 -5.75 -9.01
C ALA A 353 13.17 -4.42 -8.61
N ILE A 354 13.69 -3.67 -9.59
CA ILE A 354 14.28 -2.34 -9.37
C ILE A 354 13.23 -1.37 -8.83
N ARG A 355 12.00 -1.38 -9.37
CA ARG A 355 10.93 -0.50 -8.91
C ARG A 355 10.55 -0.78 -7.45
N ILE A 356 10.38 -2.05 -7.09
CA ILE A 356 10.06 -2.46 -5.72
C ILE A 356 11.22 -2.10 -4.77
N ALA A 357 12.46 -2.43 -5.12
CA ALA A 357 13.64 -2.09 -4.32
C ALA A 357 13.75 -0.58 -4.07
N LYS A 358 13.53 0.25 -5.09
CA LYS A 358 13.50 1.71 -4.92
C LYS A 358 12.35 2.18 -4.02
N SER A 359 11.15 1.64 -4.19
CA SER A 359 9.97 2.03 -3.38
C SER A 359 10.13 1.70 -1.89
N GLN A 360 10.85 0.62 -1.57
CA GLN A 360 11.10 0.17 -0.20
C GLN A 360 12.44 0.67 0.37
N GLN A 361 13.08 1.64 -0.31
CA GLN A 361 14.37 2.22 0.11
C GLN A 361 15.46 1.17 0.36
N TYR A 362 15.56 0.19 -0.53
CA TYR A 362 16.62 -0.81 -0.48
C TYR A 362 18.00 -0.17 -0.58
N ASP A 363 19.00 -0.80 0.03
CA ASP A 363 20.35 -0.29 0.09
C ASP A 363 21.00 -0.17 -1.30
N ALA A 364 21.93 0.77 -1.44
CA ALA A 364 22.57 1.06 -2.71
C ALA A 364 23.36 -0.15 -3.24
N ASP A 365 23.98 -0.92 -2.37
CA ASP A 365 24.78 -2.09 -2.75
C ASP A 365 23.88 -3.23 -3.23
N GLY A 366 22.77 -3.48 -2.54
CA GLY A 366 21.71 -4.37 -2.97
C GLY A 366 21.11 -3.98 -4.32
N LEU A 367 20.86 -2.69 -4.57
CA LEU A 367 20.34 -2.19 -5.84
C LEU A 367 21.34 -2.37 -7.01
N VAL A 368 22.64 -2.20 -6.74
CA VAL A 368 23.72 -2.48 -7.70
C VAL A 368 23.73 -3.96 -8.09
N ASP A 369 23.51 -4.86 -7.14
CA ASP A 369 23.41 -6.29 -7.45
C ASP A 369 22.24 -6.61 -8.39
N ILE A 370 21.09 -5.94 -8.22
CA ILE A 370 19.95 -6.08 -9.14
C ILE A 370 20.33 -5.67 -10.57
N PHE A 371 21.03 -4.53 -10.72
CA PHE A 371 21.48 -4.07 -12.03
C PHE A 371 22.52 -5.00 -12.66
N ARG A 372 23.42 -5.57 -11.85
CA ARG A 372 24.38 -6.58 -12.28
C ARG A 372 23.65 -7.81 -12.84
N GLN A 373 22.73 -8.40 -12.07
CA GLN A 373 21.96 -9.57 -12.50
C GLN A 373 21.11 -9.27 -13.74
N TYR A 374 20.56 -8.06 -13.84
CA TYR A 374 19.81 -7.64 -15.02
C TYR A 374 20.70 -7.53 -16.26
N GLY A 375 21.88 -6.92 -16.12
CA GLY A 375 22.87 -6.85 -17.19
C GLY A 375 23.34 -8.23 -17.65
N ASP A 376 23.54 -9.16 -16.70
CA ASP A 376 23.94 -10.54 -17.00
C ASP A 376 22.86 -11.27 -17.80
N HIS A 377 21.60 -11.10 -17.43
CA HIS A 377 20.45 -11.66 -18.13
C HIS A 377 20.31 -11.11 -19.56
N LEU A 378 20.44 -9.80 -19.74
CA LEU A 378 20.37 -9.17 -21.06
C LEU A 378 21.54 -9.62 -21.96
N TYR A 379 22.74 -9.74 -21.39
CA TYR A 379 23.90 -10.29 -22.09
C TYR A 379 23.66 -11.72 -22.56
N ALA A 380 23.11 -12.58 -21.70
CA ALA A 380 22.77 -13.96 -22.05
C ALA A 380 21.68 -14.05 -23.14
N LYS A 381 20.83 -13.03 -23.26
CA LYS A 381 19.83 -12.88 -24.34
C LYS A 381 20.36 -12.20 -25.61
N SER A 382 21.66 -11.90 -25.66
CA SER A 382 22.31 -11.16 -26.76
C SER A 382 21.81 -9.71 -26.94
N ASP A 383 21.10 -9.15 -25.95
CA ASP A 383 20.83 -7.70 -25.88
C ASP A 383 22.00 -6.98 -25.20
N TYR A 384 23.07 -6.82 -25.98
CA TYR A 384 24.32 -6.26 -25.49
C TYR A 384 24.23 -4.77 -25.14
N TRP A 385 23.43 -3.99 -25.88
CA TRP A 385 23.25 -2.56 -25.60
C TRP A 385 22.45 -2.36 -24.31
N GLY A 386 21.34 -3.09 -24.14
CA GLY A 386 20.57 -3.07 -22.90
C GLY A 386 21.41 -3.49 -21.71
N ALA A 387 22.27 -4.51 -21.86
CA ALA A 387 23.18 -4.97 -20.82
C ALA A 387 24.16 -3.86 -20.37
N ILE A 388 24.81 -3.17 -21.32
CA ILE A 388 25.73 -2.05 -21.01
C ILE A 388 25.01 -0.93 -20.27
N GLU A 389 23.77 -0.60 -20.63
CA GLU A 389 23.00 0.42 -19.94
C GLU A 389 22.74 0.07 -18.48
N GLN A 390 22.56 -1.22 -18.15
CA GLN A 390 22.41 -1.65 -16.76
C GLN A 390 23.76 -1.69 -16.03
N TYR A 391 24.82 -2.21 -16.64
CA TYR A 391 26.15 -2.19 -16.06
C TYR A 391 26.67 -0.77 -15.82
N ALA A 392 26.30 0.20 -16.66
CA ALA A 392 26.63 1.60 -16.45
C ALA A 392 26.08 2.14 -15.11
N LYS A 393 24.98 1.56 -14.61
CA LYS A 393 24.36 1.94 -13.32
C LYS A 393 25.04 1.29 -12.12
N THR A 394 25.98 0.36 -12.33
CA THR A 394 26.75 -0.31 -11.27
C THR A 394 28.12 0.32 -11.01
N ILE A 395 28.51 1.33 -11.79
CA ILE A 395 29.81 2.00 -11.69
C ILE A 395 29.98 2.65 -10.31
N GLY A 396 31.19 2.55 -9.74
CA GLY A 396 31.52 3.05 -8.40
C GLY A 396 31.23 2.06 -7.26
N ARG A 397 30.68 0.87 -7.58
CA ARG A 397 30.45 -0.24 -6.64
C ARG A 397 30.86 -1.58 -7.22
N LEU A 398 30.44 -1.90 -8.44
CA LEU A 398 30.89 -3.08 -9.16
C LEU A 398 32.25 -2.83 -9.83
N GLU A 399 33.14 -3.81 -9.72
CA GLU A 399 34.48 -3.76 -10.30
C GLU A 399 34.40 -3.80 -11.84
N PRO A 400 34.96 -2.80 -12.57
CA PRO A 400 34.82 -2.69 -14.01
C PRO A 400 35.36 -3.89 -14.82
N SER A 401 36.37 -4.62 -14.32
CA SER A 401 36.90 -5.77 -15.06
C SER A 401 35.85 -6.87 -15.27
N TYR A 402 34.87 -7.01 -14.35
CA TYR A 402 33.73 -7.90 -14.52
C TYR A 402 33.01 -7.69 -15.86
N VAL A 403 32.75 -6.42 -16.19
CA VAL A 403 32.04 -6.03 -17.41
C VAL A 403 32.99 -6.05 -18.61
N ILE A 404 34.20 -5.49 -18.46
CA ILE A 404 35.19 -5.44 -19.55
C ILE A 404 35.47 -6.83 -20.09
N ARG A 405 35.70 -7.82 -19.23
CA ARG A 405 35.97 -9.22 -19.63
C ARG A 405 34.86 -9.82 -20.51
N LYS A 406 33.60 -9.43 -20.29
CA LYS A 406 32.46 -9.91 -21.09
C LYS A 406 32.38 -9.29 -22.49
N PHE A 407 32.97 -8.11 -22.70
CA PHE A 407 32.85 -7.35 -23.96
C PHE A 407 34.20 -7.15 -24.68
N LEU A 408 35.24 -7.90 -24.30
CA LEU A 408 36.57 -7.83 -24.93
C LEU A 408 36.59 -8.31 -26.39
N ASP A 409 35.61 -9.12 -26.80
CA ASP A 409 35.51 -9.56 -28.20
C ASP A 409 35.36 -8.34 -29.13
N SER A 410 36.15 -8.35 -30.19
CA SER A 410 36.12 -7.40 -31.31
C SER A 410 34.70 -7.06 -31.81
N GLN A 411 33.77 -8.01 -31.79
CA GLN A 411 32.39 -7.80 -32.25
C GLN A 411 31.59 -6.83 -31.34
N HIS A 412 32.04 -6.65 -30.09
CA HIS A 412 31.37 -5.83 -29.09
C HIS A 412 32.09 -4.53 -28.77
N ILE A 413 33.11 -4.16 -29.55
CA ILE A 413 33.98 -3.02 -29.25
C ILE A 413 33.24 -1.69 -29.07
N GLU A 414 32.14 -1.44 -29.81
CA GLU A 414 31.32 -0.23 -29.62
C GLU A 414 30.63 -0.18 -28.25
N LYS A 415 30.21 -1.34 -27.75
CA LYS A 415 29.49 -1.52 -26.48
C LYS A 415 30.46 -1.31 -25.32
N LEU A 416 31.65 -1.91 -25.43
CA LEU A 416 32.76 -1.69 -24.51
C LEU A 416 33.19 -0.21 -24.48
N THR A 417 33.28 0.43 -25.65
CA THR A 417 33.62 1.87 -25.75
C THR A 417 32.62 2.72 -24.99
N SER A 418 31.31 2.46 -25.14
CA SER A 418 30.25 3.21 -24.45
C SER A 418 30.34 3.07 -22.92
N TYR A 419 30.63 1.85 -22.43
CA TYR A 419 30.82 1.62 -21.00
C TYR A 419 32.04 2.35 -20.45
N LEU A 420 33.20 2.26 -21.12
CA LEU A 420 34.42 2.96 -20.71
C LEU A 420 34.26 4.49 -20.73
N GLN A 421 33.57 5.04 -21.74
CA GLN A 421 33.20 6.46 -21.76
C GLN A 421 32.36 6.86 -20.55
N THR A 422 31.43 6.00 -20.13
CA THR A 422 30.58 6.27 -18.97
C THR A 422 31.39 6.27 -17.67
N ILE A 423 32.33 5.33 -17.51
CA ILE A 423 33.26 5.32 -16.37
C ILE A 423 34.04 6.64 -16.29
N HIS A 424 34.55 7.13 -17.42
CA HIS A 424 35.25 8.42 -17.49
C HIS A 424 34.37 9.61 -17.13
N LYS A 425 33.14 9.66 -17.67
CA LYS A 425 32.19 10.74 -17.35
C LYS A 425 31.90 10.82 -15.84
N GLN A 426 31.83 9.68 -15.17
CA GLN A 426 31.59 9.59 -13.72
C GLN A 426 32.86 9.78 -12.87
N GLY A 427 34.05 9.93 -13.48
CA GLY A 427 35.31 10.14 -12.76
C GLY A 427 35.81 8.91 -12.00
N GLN A 428 35.42 7.71 -12.43
CA GLN A 428 35.82 6.43 -11.80
C GLN A 428 36.82 5.65 -12.67
N ALA A 429 37.43 6.32 -13.66
CA ALA A 429 38.36 5.70 -14.59
C ALA A 429 39.76 5.60 -13.99
N THR A 430 40.47 4.52 -14.35
CA THR A 430 41.89 4.35 -14.05
C THR A 430 42.70 4.55 -15.34
N GLU A 431 44.02 4.59 -15.20
CA GLU A 431 44.96 4.63 -16.33
C GLU A 431 44.73 3.49 -17.33
N ASP A 432 44.50 2.26 -16.83
CA ASP A 432 44.19 1.08 -17.64
C ASP A 432 42.88 1.23 -18.43
N HIS A 433 41.82 1.75 -17.79
CA HIS A 433 40.55 2.03 -18.45
C HIS A 433 40.71 3.04 -19.59
N THR A 434 41.54 4.06 -19.38
CA THR A 434 41.83 5.09 -20.38
C THR A 434 42.59 4.52 -21.57
N THR A 435 43.62 3.72 -21.31
CA THR A 435 44.39 3.03 -22.34
C THR A 435 43.50 2.11 -23.18
N LEU A 436 42.63 1.33 -22.53
CA LEU A 436 41.70 0.45 -23.22
C LEU A 436 40.69 1.24 -24.08
N LEU A 437 40.20 2.39 -23.60
CA LEU A 437 39.30 3.26 -24.34
C LEU A 437 39.96 3.82 -25.61
N LEU A 438 41.21 4.31 -25.50
CA LEU A 438 41.98 4.79 -26.65
C LEU A 438 42.19 3.68 -27.69
N ASN A 439 42.54 2.46 -27.25
CA ASN A 439 42.63 1.30 -28.12
C ASN A 439 41.31 0.93 -28.80
N CYS A 440 40.17 1.19 -28.14
CA CYS A 440 38.86 0.98 -28.76
C CYS A 440 38.57 2.02 -29.86
N TYR A 441 38.88 3.29 -29.63
CA TYR A 441 38.69 4.35 -30.63
C TYR A 441 39.51 4.15 -31.90
N THR A 442 40.77 3.70 -31.76
CA THR A 442 41.64 3.42 -32.91
C THR A 442 41.09 2.29 -33.76
N LYS A 443 40.65 1.19 -33.13
CA LYS A 443 40.02 0.05 -33.82
C LYS A 443 38.67 0.40 -34.47
N LEU A 444 37.91 1.31 -33.89
CA LEU A 444 36.63 1.78 -34.43
C LEU A 444 36.75 2.84 -35.53
N ASN A 445 37.97 3.33 -35.78
CA ASN A 445 38.26 4.38 -36.76
C ASN A 445 37.39 5.64 -36.56
N LYS A 446 37.20 6.06 -35.30
CA LYS A 446 36.44 7.27 -34.91
C LYS A 446 37.40 8.37 -34.41
N PRO A 447 38.10 9.08 -35.31
CA PRO A 447 39.12 10.08 -34.94
C PRO A 447 38.51 11.30 -34.23
N GLU A 448 37.29 11.71 -34.58
CA GLU A 448 36.64 12.88 -33.96
C GLU A 448 36.35 12.66 -32.46
N ASN A 449 35.94 11.45 -32.06
CA ASN A 449 35.72 11.12 -30.65
C ASN A 449 37.04 11.05 -29.87
N LEU A 450 38.13 10.63 -30.52
CA LEU A 450 39.48 10.64 -29.95
C LEU A 450 39.91 12.10 -29.71
N LYS A 451 39.69 12.96 -30.71
CA LYS A 451 39.91 14.41 -30.65
C LYS A 451 39.14 15.05 -29.52
N GLU A 452 37.83 14.82 -29.45
CA GLU A 452 36.97 15.38 -28.42
C GLU A 452 37.41 14.91 -27.02
N PHE A 453 37.76 13.63 -26.87
CA PHE A 453 38.25 13.08 -25.61
C PHE A 453 39.61 13.67 -25.18
N ILE A 454 40.52 13.90 -26.13
CA ILE A 454 41.84 14.51 -25.89
C ILE A 454 41.73 16.04 -25.66
N LEU A 455 40.73 16.69 -26.26
CA LEU A 455 40.55 18.15 -26.26
C LEU A 455 39.57 18.67 -25.20
N LEU A 456 38.67 17.83 -24.66
CA LEU A 456 37.77 18.18 -23.56
C LEU A 456 38.61 18.58 -22.35
N LYS A 457 38.57 19.89 -22.07
CA LYS A 457 39.40 20.63 -21.12
C LYS A 457 39.13 20.28 -19.64
N ASP A 458 40.15 20.51 -18.81
CA ASP A 458 40.09 20.74 -17.36
C ASP A 458 39.88 19.58 -16.38
N ARG A 459 40.26 18.34 -16.74
CA ARG A 459 40.57 17.34 -15.70
C ARG A 459 42.00 16.88 -15.88
N ASP A 460 42.78 16.90 -14.79
CA ASP A 460 44.02 16.13 -14.68
C ASP A 460 43.65 14.67 -14.92
N LEU A 461 43.69 14.29 -16.19
CA LEU A 461 43.40 12.95 -16.64
C LEU A 461 44.65 12.12 -16.35
N ASP A 462 44.61 11.33 -15.26
CA ASP A 462 45.65 10.36 -14.90
C ASP A 462 45.65 9.21 -15.92
N PHE A 463 46.27 9.43 -17.08
CA PHE A 463 46.56 8.37 -18.05
C PHE A 463 48.02 8.41 -18.49
N ASP A 464 48.51 7.24 -18.90
CA ASP A 464 49.85 7.09 -19.43
C ASP A 464 49.94 7.85 -20.76
N VAL A 465 50.55 9.03 -20.70
CA VAL A 465 50.79 9.88 -21.86
C VAL A 465 51.62 9.15 -22.93
N ASP A 466 52.55 8.27 -22.54
CA ASP A 466 53.37 7.53 -23.51
C ASP A 466 52.54 6.50 -24.27
N ILE A 467 51.65 5.79 -23.57
CA ILE A 467 50.74 4.84 -24.21
C ILE A 467 49.74 5.59 -25.09
N ALA A 468 49.19 6.71 -24.63
CA ALA A 468 48.28 7.53 -25.43
C ALA A 468 48.95 8.05 -26.71
N ILE A 469 50.20 8.56 -26.63
CA ILE A 469 50.99 8.96 -27.81
C ILE A 469 51.22 7.76 -28.73
N LYS A 470 51.59 6.59 -28.20
CA LYS A 470 51.85 5.38 -28.99
C LYS A 470 50.61 4.90 -29.74
N VAL A 471 49.45 4.91 -29.08
CA VAL A 471 48.17 4.51 -29.67
C VAL A 471 47.71 5.53 -30.71
N CYS A 472 47.85 6.83 -30.43
CA CYS A 472 47.54 7.90 -31.40
C CYS A 472 48.48 7.88 -32.61
N ARG A 473 49.76 7.50 -32.47
CA ARG A 473 50.70 7.38 -33.61
C ARG A 473 50.20 6.39 -34.67
N GLN A 474 49.44 5.37 -34.27
CA GLN A 474 48.93 4.34 -35.18
C GLN A 474 47.64 4.75 -35.91
N ALA A 475 46.80 5.60 -35.30
CA ALA A 475 45.49 5.98 -35.85
C ALA A 475 45.44 7.44 -36.35
N SER A 476 46.07 8.37 -35.64
CA SER A 476 46.01 9.82 -35.86
C SER A 476 47.37 10.51 -35.56
N PRO A 477 48.33 10.52 -36.50
CA PRO A 477 49.69 11.05 -36.27
C PRO A 477 49.71 12.51 -35.81
N HIS A 478 48.76 13.32 -36.30
CA HIS A 478 48.64 14.73 -35.94
C HIS A 478 48.21 14.93 -34.47
N GLU A 479 47.33 14.08 -33.95
CA GLU A 479 46.87 14.13 -32.56
C GLU A 479 47.96 13.63 -31.61
N ALA A 480 48.72 12.61 -32.00
CA ALA A 480 49.89 12.15 -31.27
C ALA A 480 50.95 13.25 -31.08
N LEU A 481 51.22 14.03 -32.13
CA LEU A 481 52.13 15.19 -32.08
C LEU A 481 51.60 16.28 -31.13
N THR A 482 50.29 16.52 -31.14
CA THR A 482 49.64 17.53 -30.29
C THR A 482 49.71 17.13 -28.83
N LEU A 483 49.46 15.85 -28.51
CA LEU A 483 49.58 15.28 -27.18
C LEU A 483 51.04 15.33 -26.66
N ALA A 484 52.00 14.93 -27.50
CA ALA A 484 53.43 14.94 -27.20
C ALA A 484 53.95 16.35 -26.87
N LYS A 485 53.59 17.35 -27.70
CA LYS A 485 53.92 18.77 -27.46
C LYS A 485 53.32 19.30 -26.16
N ARG A 486 52.07 18.94 -25.85
CA ARG A 486 51.38 19.42 -24.64
C ARG A 486 52.01 18.89 -23.36
N HIS A 487 52.47 17.65 -23.37
CA HIS A 487 53.06 16.98 -22.20
C HIS A 487 54.60 16.95 -22.19
N LYS A 488 55.25 17.72 -23.08
CA LYS A 488 56.72 17.82 -23.20
C LYS A 488 57.42 16.45 -23.36
N LYS A 489 56.78 15.52 -24.05
CA LYS A 489 57.37 14.23 -24.42
C LYS A 489 57.76 14.27 -25.91
N THR A 490 58.94 13.72 -26.22
CA THR A 490 59.55 13.71 -27.56
C THR A 490 59.07 12.55 -28.44
#